data_AF-A0A952FVD8-F1
#
_entry.id   AF-A0A952FVD8-F1
#
_cell.length_a   1.000
_cell.length_b   1.000
_cell.length_c   1.000
_cell.angle_alpha   90.00
_cell.angle_beta   90.00
_cell.angle_gamma   90.00
#
_symmetry.space_group_name_H-M   'P 1'
#
loop_
_entity.id
_entity.type
_entity.pdbx_description
1 polymer ?
#
loop_
_entity_poly.entity_id
_entity_poly.type
_entity_poly.pdbx_seq_one_letter_code
_entity_poly.pdbx_strand_id
1 'polypeptide(L)'
;HEAPASALGDDRAVNLPSRAYTVEDMVASVKRVDEKYQIKHGPITTKPDPVIQAIVDGWATDASWDRAKALGLPIDESIDRVVEDYIEDFLPSRH
;
A
#
# COMPACT_ATOMS: atom_id res chain seq x y z
N HIS A 1 -4.92 -20.02 2.26
CA HIS A 1 -4.24 -21.18 2.87
C HIS A 1 -3.61 -20.75 4.18
N GLU A 2 -3.57 -21.62 5.19
CA GLU A 2 -2.93 -21.36 6.49
C GLU A 2 -1.48 -21.89 6.50
N ALA A 3 -0.56 -21.14 7.12
CA ALA A 3 0.82 -21.58 7.31
C ALA A 3 0.97 -22.42 8.60
N PRO A 4 1.80 -23.48 8.60
CA PRO A 4 2.01 -24.30 9.79
C PRO A 4 2.70 -23.48 10.90
N ALA A 5 2.32 -23.72 12.16
CA ALA A 5 2.85 -22.96 13.30
C ALA A 5 4.39 -23.01 13.40
N SER A 6 4.99 -24.14 13.03
CA SER A 6 6.45 -24.34 13.00
C SER A 6 7.18 -23.46 11.97
N ALA A 7 6.51 -23.01 10.90
CA ALA A 7 7.12 -22.13 9.90
C ALA A 7 7.30 -20.69 10.41
N LEU A 8 6.51 -20.28 11.41
CA LEU A 8 6.66 -18.98 12.08
C LEU A 8 7.77 -19.03 13.15
N GLY A 9 7.97 -20.17 13.81
CA GLY A 9 8.91 -20.31 14.93
C GLY A 9 8.43 -19.57 16.19
N ASP A 10 9.37 -19.30 17.09
CA ASP A 10 9.09 -18.66 18.39
C ASP A 10 8.77 -17.17 18.26
N ASP A 11 9.37 -16.49 17.27
CA ASP A 11 9.04 -15.10 16.94
C ASP A 11 7.79 -15.04 16.05
N ARG A 12 6.70 -14.51 16.61
CA ARG A 12 5.40 -14.42 15.95
C ARG A 12 5.18 -13.09 15.21
N ALA A 13 6.11 -12.14 15.29
CA ALA A 13 6.04 -10.91 14.52
C ALA A 13 6.66 -11.11 13.12
N VAL A 14 5.97 -10.66 12.07
CA VAL A 14 6.44 -10.75 10.69
C VAL A 14 6.07 -9.47 9.96
N ASN A 15 7.03 -8.83 9.31
CA ASN A 15 6.76 -7.74 8.38
C ASN A 15 6.12 -8.30 7.11
N LEU A 16 4.99 -7.74 6.70
CA LEU A 16 4.35 -8.11 5.45
C LEU A 16 5.16 -7.64 4.25
N PRO A 17 5.12 -8.34 3.10
CA PRO A 17 5.75 -7.87 1.88
C PRO A 17 5.15 -6.52 1.48
N SER A 18 6.01 -5.55 1.21
CA SER A 18 5.58 -4.21 0.83
C SER A 18 6.47 -3.63 -0.28
N ARG A 19 5.95 -2.62 -0.96
CA ARG A 19 6.68 -1.81 -1.93
C ARG A 19 6.75 -0.38 -1.41
N ALA A 20 7.91 0.24 -1.55
CA ALA A 20 8.08 1.65 -1.24
C ALA A 20 7.67 2.51 -2.44
N TYR A 21 6.86 3.52 -2.19
CA TYR A 21 6.42 4.51 -3.17
C TYR A 21 6.57 5.90 -2.59
N THR A 22 6.91 6.88 -3.42
CA THR A 22 6.84 8.28 -3.02
C THR A 22 5.40 8.78 -3.04
N VAL A 23 5.11 9.88 -2.34
CA VAL A 23 3.79 10.54 -2.42
C VAL A 23 3.46 10.94 -3.87
N GLU A 24 4.47 11.29 -4.67
CA GLU A 24 4.30 11.60 -6.09
C GLU A 24 3.82 10.38 -6.89
N ASP A 25 4.42 9.20 -6.65
CA ASP A 25 3.99 7.95 -7.29
C ASP A 25 2.54 7.60 -6.93
N MET A 26 2.16 7.81 -5.66
CA MET A 26 0.79 7.60 -5.17
C MET A 26 -0.21 8.51 -5.88
N VAL A 27 0.10 9.80 -6.01
CA VAL A 27 -0.75 10.77 -6.72
C VAL A 27 -0.84 10.45 -8.22
N ALA A 28 0.25 10.02 -8.84
CA ALA A 28 0.27 9.62 -10.24
C ALA A 28 -0.58 8.36 -10.49
N SER A 29 -0.55 7.39 -9.55
CA SER A 29 -1.41 6.20 -9.59
C SER A 29 -2.89 6.56 -9.58
N VAL A 30 -3.33 7.40 -8.63
CA VAL A 30 -4.72 7.87 -8.54
C VAL A 30 -5.17 8.48 -9.86
N LYS A 31 -4.37 9.39 -10.45
CA LYS A 31 -4.70 10.01 -11.74
C LYS A 31 -4.84 9.01 -12.89
N ARG A 32 -3.95 8.02 -12.99
CA ARG A 32 -4.04 6.96 -14.02
C ARG A 32 -5.32 6.14 -13.87
N VAL A 33 -5.65 5.77 -12.63
CA VAL A 33 -6.87 4.99 -12.32
C VAL A 33 -8.12 5.83 -12.60
N ASP A 34 -8.13 7.11 -12.23
CA ASP A 34 -9.24 8.00 -12.54
C ASP A 34 -9.51 8.13 -14.04
N GLU A 35 -8.45 8.29 -14.84
CA GLU A 35 -8.55 8.33 -16.30
C GLU A 35 -9.07 7.00 -16.85
N LYS A 36 -8.55 5.87 -16.35
CA LYS A 36 -8.95 4.52 -16.77
C LYS A 36 -10.43 4.24 -16.50
N TYR A 37 -10.95 4.64 -15.33
CA TYR A 37 -12.32 4.33 -14.90
C TYR A 37 -13.29 5.51 -15.01
N GLN A 38 -12.85 6.63 -15.59
CA GLN A 38 -13.66 7.86 -15.73
C GLN A 38 -14.24 8.30 -14.36
N ILE A 39 -13.38 8.30 -13.35
CA ILE A 39 -13.68 8.75 -11.99
C ILE A 39 -13.25 10.21 -11.86
N LYS A 40 -14.06 11.00 -11.14
CA LYS A 40 -13.71 12.37 -10.79
C LYS A 40 -13.39 12.41 -9.30
N HIS A 41 -12.11 12.51 -8.96
CA HIS A 41 -11.68 12.75 -7.58
C HIS A 41 -11.74 14.25 -7.23
N GLY A 42 -11.74 14.54 -5.93
CA GLY A 42 -11.60 15.90 -5.41
C GLY A 42 -10.17 16.46 -5.61
N PRO A 43 -9.92 17.75 -5.34
CA PRO A 43 -8.59 18.33 -5.55
C PRO A 43 -7.54 17.71 -4.61
N ILE A 44 -6.37 17.38 -5.16
CA ILE A 44 -5.18 17.03 -4.38
C ILE A 44 -4.35 18.30 -4.16
N THR A 45 -4.10 18.66 -2.90
CA THR A 45 -3.34 19.86 -2.54
C THR A 45 -2.11 19.51 -1.72
N THR A 46 -0.95 20.02 -2.13
CA THR A 46 0.30 19.83 -1.38
C THR A 46 0.43 20.93 -0.34
N LYS A 47 0.27 20.57 0.94
CA LYS A 47 0.42 21.49 2.08
C LYS A 47 1.30 20.84 3.16
N PRO A 48 2.63 21.02 3.09
CA PRO A 48 3.53 20.46 4.09
C PRO A 48 3.24 21.03 5.48
N ASP A 49 3.21 20.15 6.47
CA ASP A 49 3.13 20.50 7.88
C ASP A 49 4.42 20.02 8.57
N PRO A 50 5.20 20.90 9.23
CA PRO A 50 6.48 20.55 9.79
C PRO A 50 6.38 19.52 10.93
N VAL A 51 5.26 19.47 11.65
CA VAL A 51 5.04 18.48 12.73
C VAL A 51 4.77 17.11 12.12
N ILE A 52 3.91 17.04 11.09
CA ILE A 52 3.63 15.78 10.38
C ILE A 52 4.89 15.28 9.70
N GLN A 53 5.64 16.16 9.02
CA GLN A 53 6.87 15.81 8.34
C GLN A 53 7.89 15.20 9.30
N ALA A 54 8.09 15.80 10.48
CA ALA A 54 9.00 15.27 11.49
C ALA A 54 8.61 13.86 11.99
N ILE A 55 7.31 13.55 12.05
CA ILE A 55 6.84 12.20 12.41
C ILE A 55 7.14 11.21 11.28
N VAL A 56 6.80 11.59 10.04
CA VAL A 56 6.97 10.73 8.85
C VAL A 56 8.45 10.49 8.56
N ASP A 57 9.32 11.47 8.75
CA ASP A 57 10.78 11.35 8.61
C ASP A 57 11.38 10.33 9.61
N GLY A 58 10.69 10.06 10.72
CA GLY A 58 11.10 9.06 11.70
C GLY A 58 10.68 7.63 11.34
N TRP A 59 9.86 7.43 10.30
CA TRP A 59 9.40 6.10 9.90
C TRP A 59 10.44 5.41 9.00
N ALA A 60 10.50 4.08 9.10
CA ALA A 60 11.33 3.29 8.19
C ALA A 60 10.79 3.40 6.76
N THR A 61 11.68 3.72 5.81
CA THR A 61 11.34 3.82 4.39
C THR A 61 11.16 2.46 3.72
N ASP A 62 11.82 1.43 4.26
CA ASP A 62 11.74 0.04 3.81
C ASP A 62 12.05 -0.91 4.98
N ALA A 63 11.61 -2.15 4.89
CA ALA A 63 11.86 -3.19 5.88
C ALA A 63 12.04 -4.56 5.20
N SER A 64 12.94 -5.40 5.73
CA SER A 64 13.03 -6.78 5.25
C SER A 64 11.75 -7.54 5.58
N TRP A 65 11.26 -8.26 4.58
CA TRP A 65 10.10 -9.16 4.62
C TRP A 65 10.47 -10.58 4.16
N ASP A 66 11.75 -10.97 4.27
CA ASP A 66 12.25 -12.29 3.84
C ASP A 66 11.49 -13.45 4.50
N ARG A 67 11.09 -13.27 5.76
CA ARG A 67 10.26 -14.26 6.49
C ARG A 67 8.87 -14.39 5.88
N ALA A 68 8.22 -13.29 5.52
CA ALA A 68 6.93 -13.35 4.84
C ALA A 68 7.03 -14.01 3.47
N LYS A 69 8.11 -13.76 2.73
CA LYS A 69 8.39 -14.45 1.46
C LYS A 69 8.53 -15.95 1.65
N ALA A 70 9.26 -16.38 2.68
CA ALA A 70 9.41 -17.80 3.02
C ALA A 70 8.08 -18.46 3.41
N LEU A 71 7.15 -17.70 3.98
CA LEU A 71 5.78 -18.13 4.28
C LEU A 71 4.85 -18.13 3.05
N GLY A 72 5.32 -17.66 1.89
CA GLY A 72 4.52 -17.57 0.67
C GLY A 72 3.47 -16.47 0.71
N LEU A 73 3.62 -15.45 1.55
CA LEU A 73 2.71 -14.32 1.58
C LEU A 73 2.81 -13.49 0.30
N PRO A 74 1.69 -13.05 -0.28
CA PRO A 74 1.70 -12.28 -1.51
C PRO A 74 2.23 -10.86 -1.27
N ILE A 75 2.65 -10.24 -2.35
CA ILE A 75 2.98 -8.81 -2.42
C ILE A 75 2.05 -8.18 -3.45
N ASP A 76 1.64 -6.94 -3.22
CA ASP A 76 0.85 -6.20 -4.18
C ASP A 76 1.59 -6.10 -5.53
N GLU A 77 0.84 -6.20 -6.62
CA GLU A 77 1.40 -6.14 -7.97
C GLU A 77 1.96 -4.75 -8.27
N SER A 78 1.18 -3.73 -7.96
CA SER A 78 1.50 -2.31 -8.19
C SER A 78 0.62 -1.43 -7.31
N ILE A 79 1.00 -0.16 -7.16
CA ILE A 79 0.14 0.82 -6.48
C ILE A 79 -1.16 1.09 -7.24
N ASP A 80 -1.17 0.93 -8.57
CA ASP A 80 -2.38 1.07 -9.39
C ASP A 80 -3.40 -0.01 -9.00
N ARG A 81 -2.93 -1.25 -8.82
CA ARG A 81 -3.81 -2.34 -8.37
C ARG A 81 -4.38 -2.09 -6.97
N VAL A 82 -3.57 -1.58 -6.03
CA VAL A 82 -4.05 -1.24 -4.68
C VAL A 82 -5.16 -0.18 -4.71
N VAL A 83 -5.05 0.82 -5.59
CA VAL A 83 -6.11 1.83 -5.78
C VAL A 83 -7.35 1.21 -6.42
N GLU A 84 -7.17 0.32 -7.41
CA GLU A 84 -8.28 -0.42 -8.04
C GLU A 84 -9.02 -1.31 -7.04
N ASP A 85 -8.31 -2.08 -6.21
CA ASP A 85 -8.89 -2.92 -5.16
C ASP A 85 -9.71 -2.08 -4.18
N TYR A 86 -9.21 -0.91 -3.76
CA TYR A 86 -9.97 0.01 -2.92
C TYR A 86 -11.26 0.48 -3.60
N ILE A 87 -11.22 0.78 -4.89
CA ILE A 87 -12.41 1.21 -5.64
C ILE A 87 -13.42 0.05 -5.75
N GLU A 88 -12.95 -1.15 -6.07
CA GLU A 88 -13.79 -2.36 -6.18
C GLU A 88 -14.50 -2.66 -4.86
N ASP A 89 -13.83 -2.49 -3.72
CA ASP A 89 -14.36 -2.81 -2.40
C ASP A 89 -15.24 -1.71 -1.79
N PHE A 90 -14.91 -0.43 -2.02
CA PHE A 90 -15.48 0.67 -1.24
C PHE A 90 -16.27 1.71 -2.04
N LEU A 91 -16.11 1.79 -3.36
CA LEU A 91 -16.93 2.69 -4.16
C LEU A 91 -18.26 1.99 -4.52
N PRO A 92 -19.41 2.64 -4.29
CA PRO A 92 -20.70 2.03 -4.63
C PRO A 92 -20.75 1.72 -6.14
N SER A 93 -21.23 0.52 -6.46
CA SER A 93 -21.36 0.03 -7.83
C SER A 93 -22.06 1.07 -8.71
N ARG A 94 -21.40 1.50 -9.79
CA ARG A 94 -21.98 2.42 -10.77
C ARG A 94 -23.11 1.70 -11.50
N HIS A 95 -24.35 2.02 -11.15
CA HIS A 95 -25.53 1.74 -11.98
C HIS A 95 -25.67 2.80 -13.09
#